data_AF-A0A924DIB0-F1
#
_entry.id   AF-A0A924DIB0-F1
#
_cell.length_a   1.000
_cell.length_b   1.000
_cell.length_c   1.000
_cell.angle_alpha   90.00
_cell.angle_beta   90.00
_cell.angle_gamma   90.00
#
_symmetry.space_group_name_H-M   'P 1'
#
loop_
_entity.id
_entity.type
_entity.pdbx_description
1 polymer ?
#
loop_
_entity_poly.entity_id
_entity_poly.type
_entity_poly.pdbx_seq_one_letter_code
_entity_poly.pdbx_strand_id
1 'polypeptide(L)'
;MKTTFWTKTSVATALIMMMGTLHAVAQDEPKPLPNTNGTISKKPSPGGWTAHRPLTLSMLPPDYLKSELKLTDEQVVKIESLQKASQADMMKIVEDPTAPPPPSLEPSETPLPPDQEEKLRAFEKKISTVTDKADEDVKAVLTEEQTKLLPSLMKETQSLVDAGLPLTLLTDLKLTPDQKKQIGSALDEMDGKLKDATPEDRRAKMKVMRKELREKVTGILTDEQKEMLKKSRENEKSKKEKS
;
A
#
# COMPACT_ATOMS: atom_id res chain seq x y z
N MET A 1 56.41 -23.89 -12.74
CA MET A 1 55.46 -25.00 -12.58
C MET A 1 54.21 -24.49 -11.88
N LYS A 2 53.04 -25.05 -12.23
CA LYS A 2 51.65 -24.69 -11.89
C LYS A 2 51.01 -23.66 -12.83
N THR A 3 50.37 -24.24 -13.83
CA THR A 3 49.56 -23.68 -14.92
C THR A 3 48.14 -23.32 -14.46
N THR A 4 47.68 -22.15 -14.88
CA THR A 4 46.29 -21.67 -14.85
C THR A 4 45.38 -22.52 -15.74
N PHE A 5 44.25 -22.99 -15.19
CA PHE A 5 43.14 -23.55 -15.97
C PHE A 5 41.95 -22.59 -15.93
N TRP A 6 41.52 -22.16 -17.11
CA TRP A 6 40.38 -21.29 -17.37
C TRP A 6 39.33 -22.14 -18.06
N THR A 7 38.25 -22.53 -17.36
CA THR A 7 37.14 -23.27 -17.97
C THR A 7 36.06 -22.29 -18.41
N LYS A 8 35.99 -22.05 -19.72
CA LYS A 8 34.84 -21.43 -20.38
C LYS A 8 33.71 -22.44 -20.44
N THR A 9 32.62 -22.20 -19.73
CA THR A 9 31.39 -22.97 -19.87
C THR A 9 30.53 -22.31 -20.94
N SER A 10 30.50 -22.90 -22.14
CA SER A 10 29.55 -22.56 -23.20
C SER A 10 28.17 -23.09 -22.80
N VAL A 11 27.19 -22.21 -22.60
CA VAL A 11 25.78 -22.60 -22.46
C VAL A 11 25.16 -22.62 -23.86
N ALA A 12 24.79 -23.82 -24.30
CA ALA A 12 24.11 -24.06 -25.56
C ALA A 12 22.65 -23.59 -25.46
N THR A 13 22.27 -22.68 -26.35
CA THR A 13 20.90 -22.23 -26.54
C THR A 13 20.12 -23.32 -27.28
N ALA A 14 19.30 -24.09 -26.55
CA ALA A 14 18.35 -25.03 -27.14
C ALA A 14 17.05 -24.29 -27.49
N LEU A 15 16.84 -24.09 -28.79
CA LEU A 15 15.64 -23.47 -29.36
C LEU A 15 14.55 -24.56 -29.52
N ILE A 16 13.62 -24.63 -28.57
CA ILE A 16 12.45 -25.52 -28.67
C ILE A 16 11.33 -24.76 -29.39
N MET A 17 11.12 -25.08 -30.67
CA MET A 17 9.90 -24.71 -31.39
C MET A 17 8.77 -25.64 -30.97
N MET A 18 7.85 -25.16 -30.13
CA MET A 18 6.53 -25.79 -29.99
C MET A 18 5.55 -25.12 -30.94
N MET A 19 5.22 -25.81 -32.03
CA MET A 19 4.01 -25.53 -32.81
C MET A 19 2.80 -26.05 -32.03
N GLY A 20 2.16 -25.17 -31.28
CA GLY A 20 0.87 -25.40 -30.64
C GLY A 20 -0.27 -24.98 -31.56
N THR A 21 -1.10 -25.94 -31.94
CA THR A 21 -2.37 -25.77 -32.66
C THR A 21 -3.34 -24.89 -31.88
N LEU A 22 -3.73 -23.75 -32.46
CA LEU A 22 -4.79 -22.87 -31.95
C LEU A 22 -6.16 -23.58 -32.08
N HIS A 23 -6.69 -24.07 -30.98
CA HIS A 23 -8.13 -24.36 -30.86
C HIS A 23 -8.83 -23.06 -30.42
N ALA A 24 -9.66 -22.53 -31.31
CA ALA A 24 -10.57 -21.42 -30.98
C ALA A 24 -11.67 -21.94 -30.03
N VAL A 25 -11.49 -21.71 -28.73
CA VAL A 25 -12.58 -21.78 -27.76
C VAL A 25 -13.29 -20.44 -27.80
N ALA A 26 -14.56 -20.44 -28.20
CA ALA A 26 -15.45 -19.31 -28.03
C ALA A 26 -15.57 -18.99 -26.53
N GLN A 27 -14.90 -17.93 -26.08
CA GLN A 27 -15.15 -17.35 -24.76
C GLN A 27 -16.47 -16.60 -24.85
N ASP A 28 -17.48 -17.15 -24.20
CA ASP A 28 -18.69 -16.43 -23.83
C ASP A 28 -18.24 -15.19 -23.03
N GLU A 29 -18.46 -13.99 -23.55
CA GLU A 29 -18.01 -12.76 -22.92
C GLU A 29 -18.65 -12.65 -21.53
N PRO A 30 -17.86 -12.61 -20.43
CA PRO A 30 -18.43 -12.33 -19.13
C PRO A 30 -19.04 -10.93 -19.19
N LYS A 31 -20.37 -10.86 -19.02
CA LYS A 31 -21.10 -9.60 -18.87
C LYS A 31 -20.30 -8.69 -17.93
N PRO A 32 -20.04 -7.43 -18.31
CA PRO A 32 -19.29 -6.52 -17.46
C PRO A 32 -19.95 -6.50 -16.08
N LEU A 33 -19.16 -6.82 -15.06
CA LEU A 33 -19.58 -6.63 -13.68
C LEU A 33 -20.09 -5.19 -13.55
N PRO A 34 -21.21 -4.96 -12.85
CA PRO A 34 -21.68 -3.61 -12.61
C PRO A 34 -20.52 -2.81 -12.03
N ASN A 35 -20.15 -1.76 -12.75
CA ASN A 35 -19.16 -0.79 -12.31
C ASN A 35 -19.64 -0.21 -10.98
N THR A 36 -19.14 -0.75 -9.87
CA THR A 36 -19.36 -0.24 -8.53
C THR A 36 -18.44 0.94 -8.21
N ASN A 37 -17.92 1.66 -9.22
CA ASN A 37 -17.70 3.10 -9.08
C ASN A 37 -19.07 3.79 -8.94
N GLY A 38 -19.75 3.49 -7.82
CA GLY A 38 -20.68 4.41 -7.23
C GLY A 38 -19.99 5.75 -7.19
N THR A 39 -20.68 6.74 -7.73
CA THR A 39 -20.31 8.14 -7.83
C THR A 39 -19.88 8.64 -6.44
N ILE A 40 -18.60 8.42 -6.10
CA ILE A 40 -17.95 9.10 -4.98
C ILE A 40 -18.07 10.56 -5.35
N SER A 41 -18.86 11.28 -4.57
CA SER A 41 -19.12 12.69 -4.76
C SER A 41 -17.78 13.40 -4.87
N LYS A 42 -17.51 14.01 -6.03
CA LYS A 42 -16.26 14.67 -6.45
C LYS A 42 -15.84 15.88 -5.60
N LYS A 43 -16.40 16.06 -4.41
CA LYS A 43 -15.94 17.09 -3.48
C LYS A 43 -14.96 16.42 -2.50
N PRO A 44 -13.66 16.74 -2.56
CA PRO A 44 -12.73 16.29 -1.53
C PRO A 44 -13.29 16.70 -0.17
N SER A 45 -13.43 15.73 0.74
CA SER A 45 -13.90 16.05 2.08
C SER A 45 -12.90 17.00 2.74
N PRO A 46 -13.36 18.11 3.36
CA PRO A 46 -12.49 19.05 4.04
C PRO A 46 -11.96 18.39 5.31
N GLY A 47 -10.79 17.76 5.22
CA GLY A 47 -10.22 17.00 6.32
C GLY A 47 -8.91 16.29 5.97
N GLY A 48 -7.82 17.06 5.92
CA GLY A 48 -6.45 16.57 6.08
C GLY A 48 -5.83 15.84 4.89
N TRP A 49 -4.54 16.10 4.67
CA TRP A 49 -3.65 15.48 3.67
C TRP A 49 -3.42 13.98 3.91
N THR A 50 -3.92 13.47 5.02
CA THR A 50 -3.89 12.07 5.43
C THR A 50 -5.20 11.35 5.14
N ALA A 51 -6.15 11.97 4.44
CA ALA A 51 -7.36 11.29 3.96
C ALA A 51 -6.95 10.17 2.99
N HIS A 52 -6.81 8.96 3.55
CA HIS A 52 -6.61 7.67 2.90
C HIS A 52 -5.99 7.77 1.50
N ARG A 53 -4.72 8.20 1.42
CA ARG A 53 -3.97 7.98 0.19
C ARG A 53 -3.99 6.47 -0.05
N PRO A 54 -4.38 6.02 -1.25
CA PRO A 54 -4.36 4.60 -1.55
C PRO A 54 -2.95 4.08 -1.32
N LEU A 55 -2.83 2.91 -0.69
CA LEU A 55 -1.57 2.22 -0.56
C LEU A 55 -0.99 1.99 -1.97
N THR A 56 0.24 2.46 -2.20
CA THR A 56 0.96 2.26 -3.45
C THR A 56 2.02 1.17 -3.29
N LEU A 57 2.42 0.55 -4.41
CA LEU A 57 3.38 -0.56 -4.37
C LEU A 57 4.77 -0.10 -3.87
N SER A 58 5.16 1.12 -4.24
CA SER A 58 6.38 1.78 -3.82
C SER A 58 6.43 2.09 -2.31
N MET A 59 5.31 2.05 -1.59
CA MET A 59 5.27 2.25 -0.14
C MET A 59 5.47 0.95 0.65
N LEU A 60 5.35 -0.21 0.02
CA LEU A 60 5.44 -1.50 0.71
C LEU A 60 6.89 -1.86 1.07
N PRO A 61 7.18 -2.35 2.30
CA PRO A 61 8.53 -2.78 2.65
C PRO A 61 9.06 -3.85 1.69
N PRO A 62 10.31 -3.75 1.19
CA PRO A 62 10.86 -4.75 0.26
C PRO A 62 10.84 -6.17 0.81
N ASP A 63 11.11 -6.36 2.11
CA ASP A 63 11.07 -7.66 2.76
C ASP A 63 9.65 -8.24 2.85
N TYR A 64 8.64 -7.39 2.97
CA TYR A 64 7.24 -7.80 2.93
C TYR A 64 6.87 -8.27 1.51
N LEU A 65 7.26 -7.51 0.49
CA LEU A 65 7.09 -7.92 -0.90
C LEU A 65 7.82 -9.23 -1.20
N LYS A 66 9.03 -9.40 -0.64
CA LYS A 66 9.82 -10.63 -0.76
C LYS A 66 9.07 -11.85 -0.25
N SER A 67 8.50 -11.78 0.96
CA SER A 67 7.78 -12.92 1.54
C SER A 67 6.49 -13.25 0.77
N GLU A 68 5.75 -12.24 0.35
CA GLU A 68 4.43 -12.43 -0.27
C GLU A 68 4.51 -12.81 -1.76
N LEU A 69 5.46 -12.21 -2.50
CA LEU A 69 5.65 -12.44 -3.94
C LEU A 69 6.81 -13.39 -4.26
N LYS A 70 7.49 -13.91 -3.22
CA LYS A 70 8.66 -14.80 -3.35
C LYS A 70 9.74 -14.17 -4.23
N LEU A 71 10.06 -12.90 -3.98
CA LEU A 71 11.04 -12.16 -4.76
C LEU A 71 12.45 -12.74 -4.58
N THR A 72 13.27 -12.65 -5.64
CA THR A 72 14.70 -12.95 -5.54
C THR A 72 15.43 -11.83 -4.80
N ASP A 73 16.61 -12.12 -4.24
CA ASP A 73 17.44 -11.10 -3.57
C ASP A 73 17.79 -9.94 -4.52
N GLU A 74 18.03 -10.24 -5.80
CA GLU A 74 18.28 -9.22 -6.82
C GLU A 74 17.08 -8.30 -7.05
N GLN A 75 15.86 -8.86 -7.09
CA GLN A 75 14.63 -8.07 -7.20
C GLN A 75 14.46 -7.17 -5.97
N VAL A 76 14.70 -7.69 -4.77
CA VAL A 76 14.59 -6.92 -3.51
C VAL A 76 15.53 -5.72 -3.51
N VAL A 77 16.80 -5.92 -3.88
CA VAL A 77 17.78 -4.82 -3.96
C VAL A 77 17.37 -3.76 -4.99
N LYS A 78 16.85 -4.18 -6.15
CA LYS A 78 16.35 -3.24 -7.18
C LYS A 78 15.15 -2.44 -6.67
N ILE A 79 14.18 -3.10 -6.05
CA ILE A 79 12.99 -2.45 -5.50
C ILE A 79 13.38 -1.46 -4.40
N GLU A 80 14.27 -1.85 -3.47
CA GLU A 80 14.75 -0.95 -2.42
C GLU A 80 15.42 0.31 -3.00
N SER A 81 16.23 0.14 -4.06
CA SER A 81 16.84 1.28 -4.75
C SER A 81 15.81 2.21 -5.39
N LEU A 82 14.77 1.66 -6.05
CA LEU A 82 13.69 2.43 -6.66
C LEU A 82 12.87 3.19 -5.62
N GLN A 83 12.55 2.54 -4.50
CA GLN A 83 11.82 3.16 -3.40
C GLN A 83 12.62 4.29 -2.74
N LYS A 84 13.93 4.11 -2.51
CA LYS A 84 14.80 5.18 -2.00
C LYS A 84 14.88 6.37 -2.96
N ALA A 85 14.97 6.11 -4.27
CA ALA A 85 14.96 7.17 -5.27
C ALA A 85 13.64 7.96 -5.26
N SER A 86 12.50 7.25 -5.25
CA SER A 86 11.17 7.84 -5.14
C SER A 86 11.01 8.66 -3.86
N GLN A 87 11.45 8.14 -2.72
CA GLN A 87 11.43 8.87 -1.45
C GLN A 87 12.27 10.14 -1.50
N ALA A 88 13.47 10.09 -2.10
CA ALA A 88 14.32 11.27 -2.28
C ALA A 88 13.65 12.33 -3.17
N ASP A 89 12.97 11.92 -4.23
CA ASP A 89 12.24 12.84 -5.11
C ASP A 89 10.99 13.43 -4.43
N MET A 90 10.28 12.63 -3.62
CA MET A 90 9.22 13.13 -2.74
C MET A 90 9.74 14.17 -1.74
N MET A 91 10.89 13.93 -1.11
CA MET A 91 11.50 14.90 -0.18
C MET A 91 11.82 16.21 -0.87
N LYS A 92 12.39 16.18 -2.10
CA LYS A 92 12.63 17.40 -2.88
C LYS A 92 11.35 18.17 -3.17
N ILE A 93 10.23 17.47 -3.42
CA ILE A 93 8.92 18.12 -3.64
C ILE A 93 8.43 18.79 -2.36
N VAL A 94 8.58 18.13 -1.19
CA VAL A 94 8.14 18.66 0.11
C VAL A 94 9.02 19.82 0.59
N GLU A 95 10.32 19.78 0.31
CA GLU A 95 11.29 20.83 0.66
C GLU A 95 11.28 22.02 -0.30
N ASP A 96 10.57 21.92 -1.44
CA ASP A 96 10.37 23.03 -2.36
C ASP A 96 9.74 24.21 -1.58
N PRO A 97 10.36 25.40 -1.54
CA PRO A 97 9.83 26.54 -0.81
C PRO A 97 8.47 27.03 -1.34
N THR A 98 8.06 26.59 -2.53
CA THR A 98 6.74 26.83 -3.11
C THR A 98 5.71 25.76 -2.75
N ALA A 99 6.12 24.69 -2.07
CA ALA A 99 5.23 23.68 -1.55
C ALA A 99 4.21 24.34 -0.61
N PRO A 100 2.91 24.03 -0.75
CA PRO A 100 1.94 24.48 0.20
C PRO A 100 2.28 23.92 1.59
N PRO A 101 2.02 24.68 2.67
CA PRO A 101 2.24 24.17 4.01
C PRO A 101 1.39 22.91 4.22
N PRO A 102 1.84 21.98 5.09
CA PRO A 102 0.98 20.89 5.51
C PRO A 102 -0.33 21.48 6.05
N PRO A 103 -1.46 20.83 5.79
CA PRO A 103 -2.75 21.29 6.23
C PRO A 103 -2.72 21.36 7.76
N SER A 104 -3.44 22.32 8.33
CA SER A 104 -3.74 22.20 9.75
C SER A 104 -4.56 20.93 9.99
N LEU A 105 -4.26 20.23 11.09
CA LEU A 105 -5.09 19.11 11.57
C LEU A 105 -6.43 19.60 12.11
N GLU A 106 -6.56 20.91 12.33
CA GLU A 106 -7.81 21.54 12.73
C GLU A 106 -8.71 21.74 11.50
N PRO A 107 -9.99 21.33 11.57
CA PRO A 107 -10.95 21.64 10.53
C PRO A 107 -11.01 23.15 10.32
N SER A 108 -10.47 23.63 9.20
CA SER A 108 -10.70 25.00 8.76
C SER A 108 -12.16 25.13 8.34
N GLU A 109 -12.94 25.93 9.06
CA GLU A 109 -14.29 26.32 8.64
C GLU A 109 -14.25 27.27 7.43
N THR A 110 -13.09 27.88 7.18
CA THR A 110 -12.88 28.80 6.06
C THR A 110 -12.45 28.01 4.82
N PRO A 111 -13.12 28.19 3.67
CA PRO A 111 -12.64 27.67 2.39
C PRO A 111 -11.24 28.18 2.10
N LEU A 112 -10.38 27.31 1.56
CA LEU A 112 -9.05 27.70 1.11
C LEU A 112 -9.17 28.77 0.00
N PRO A 113 -8.35 29.82 0.02
CA PRO A 113 -8.24 30.77 -1.08
C PRO A 113 -7.97 30.05 -2.42
N PRO A 114 -8.51 30.54 -3.56
CA PRO A 114 -8.37 29.86 -4.86
C PRO A 114 -6.91 29.61 -5.29
N ASP A 115 -6.00 30.54 -4.96
CA ASP A 115 -4.57 30.41 -5.28
C ASP A 115 -3.90 29.30 -4.46
N GLN A 116 -4.35 29.08 -3.21
CA GLN A 116 -3.88 27.97 -2.39
C GLN A 116 -4.41 26.65 -2.94
N GLU A 117 -5.68 26.59 -3.35
CA GLU A 117 -6.25 25.38 -3.94
C GLU A 117 -5.48 24.92 -5.20
N GLU A 118 -5.12 25.86 -6.09
CA GLU A 118 -4.31 25.55 -7.27
C GLU A 118 -2.92 25.01 -6.91
N LYS A 119 -2.25 25.62 -5.92
CA LYS A 119 -0.95 25.15 -5.42
C LYS A 119 -1.02 23.76 -4.82
N LEU A 120 -2.05 23.48 -4.01
CA LEU A 120 -2.30 22.16 -3.42
C LEU A 120 -2.51 21.11 -4.53
N ARG A 121 -3.34 21.40 -5.54
CA ARG A 121 -3.55 20.50 -6.69
C ARG A 121 -2.27 20.25 -7.48
N ALA A 122 -1.48 21.29 -7.73
CA ALA A 122 -0.20 21.16 -8.45
C ALA A 122 0.80 20.29 -7.65
N PHE A 123 0.85 20.48 -6.32
CA PHE A 123 1.68 19.67 -5.44
C PHE A 123 1.22 18.21 -5.37
N GLU A 124 -0.08 17.95 -5.21
CA GLU A 124 -0.65 16.60 -5.25
C GLU A 124 -0.32 15.89 -6.56
N LYS A 125 -0.39 16.60 -7.70
CA LYS A 125 -0.01 16.07 -9.00
C LYS A 125 1.47 15.71 -9.09
N LYS A 126 2.36 16.56 -8.55
CA LYS A 126 3.81 16.26 -8.49
C LYS A 126 4.07 14.99 -7.67
N ILE A 127 3.43 14.87 -6.50
CA ILE A 127 3.55 13.66 -5.67
C ILE A 127 3.02 12.44 -6.42
N SER A 128 1.80 12.51 -6.98
CA SER A 128 1.19 11.41 -7.74
C SER A 128 2.13 10.94 -8.85
N THR A 129 2.73 11.88 -9.59
CA THR A 129 3.64 11.54 -10.70
C THR A 129 4.84 10.74 -10.22
N VAL A 130 5.44 11.11 -9.08
CA VAL A 130 6.59 10.38 -8.50
C VAL A 130 6.15 9.00 -8.00
N THR A 131 5.00 8.91 -7.32
CA THR A 131 4.50 7.62 -6.81
C THR A 131 4.08 6.68 -7.94
N ASP A 132 3.40 7.18 -8.97
CA ASP A 132 2.94 6.39 -10.12
C ASP A 132 4.14 5.85 -10.90
N LYS A 133 5.15 6.70 -11.13
CA LYS A 133 6.41 6.29 -11.77
C LYS A 133 7.12 5.20 -10.96
N ALA A 134 7.23 5.38 -9.65
CA ALA A 134 7.88 4.39 -8.79
C ALA A 134 7.12 3.05 -8.78
N ASP A 135 5.78 3.09 -8.81
CA ASP A 135 4.95 1.89 -8.91
C ASP A 135 5.14 1.17 -10.25
N GLU A 136 5.23 1.90 -11.37
CA GLU A 136 5.55 1.35 -12.68
C GLU A 136 6.95 0.73 -12.72
N ASP A 137 7.95 1.43 -12.20
CA ASP A 137 9.34 0.95 -12.16
C ASP A 137 9.46 -0.31 -11.30
N VAL A 138 8.76 -0.37 -10.15
CA VAL A 138 8.72 -1.58 -9.31
C VAL A 138 8.01 -2.72 -10.03
N LYS A 139 6.87 -2.48 -10.69
CA LYS A 139 6.17 -3.50 -11.48
C LYS A 139 7.05 -4.09 -12.58
N ALA A 140 7.88 -3.27 -13.23
CA ALA A 140 8.80 -3.72 -14.27
C ALA A 140 9.90 -4.68 -13.77
N VAL A 141 10.18 -4.71 -12.47
CA VAL A 141 11.14 -5.65 -11.85
C VAL A 141 10.48 -7.01 -11.56
N LEU A 142 9.15 -7.08 -11.54
CA LEU A 142 8.40 -8.29 -11.22
C LEU A 142 8.21 -9.18 -12.44
N THR A 143 8.07 -10.48 -12.19
CA THR A 143 7.63 -11.42 -13.22
C THR A 143 6.14 -11.26 -13.50
N GLU A 144 5.66 -11.83 -14.61
CA GLU A 144 4.23 -11.83 -14.93
C GLU A 144 3.39 -12.53 -13.85
N GLU A 145 3.90 -13.64 -13.30
CA GLU A 145 3.24 -14.38 -12.22
C GLU A 145 3.13 -13.54 -10.93
N GLN A 146 4.21 -12.84 -10.55
CA GLN A 146 4.22 -11.94 -9.40
C GLN A 146 3.26 -10.75 -9.61
N THR A 147 3.24 -10.20 -10.82
CA THR A 147 2.34 -9.09 -11.19
C THR A 147 0.87 -9.47 -11.05
N LYS A 148 0.51 -10.71 -11.42
CA LYS A 148 -0.86 -11.25 -11.26
C LYS A 148 -1.32 -11.33 -9.81
N LEU A 149 -0.39 -11.47 -8.84
CA LEU A 149 -0.71 -11.52 -7.41
C LEU A 149 -0.91 -10.12 -6.79
N LEU A 150 -0.41 -9.07 -7.43
CA LEU A 150 -0.44 -7.71 -6.87
C LEU A 150 -1.84 -7.23 -6.49
N PRO A 151 -2.91 -7.36 -7.30
CA PRO A 151 -4.22 -6.82 -6.91
C PRO A 151 -4.75 -7.43 -5.61
N SER A 152 -4.55 -8.73 -5.42
CA SER A 152 -4.92 -9.43 -4.18
C SER A 152 -4.06 -8.97 -3.01
N LEU A 153 -2.73 -8.92 -3.20
CA LEU A 153 -1.79 -8.48 -2.17
C LEU A 153 -2.06 -7.04 -1.73
N MET A 154 -2.32 -6.12 -2.66
CA MET A 154 -2.61 -4.71 -2.35
C MET A 154 -3.90 -4.58 -1.55
N LYS A 155 -4.96 -5.31 -1.93
CA LYS A 155 -6.23 -5.31 -1.19
C LYS A 155 -6.07 -5.87 0.22
N GLU A 156 -5.36 -6.99 0.35
CA GLU A 156 -5.08 -7.62 1.64
C GLU A 156 -4.27 -6.68 2.54
N THR A 157 -3.20 -6.08 2.00
CA THR A 157 -2.33 -5.17 2.75
C THR A 157 -3.07 -3.89 3.14
N GLN A 158 -3.90 -3.33 2.25
CA GLN A 158 -4.77 -2.19 2.56
C GLN A 158 -5.70 -2.53 3.73
N SER A 159 -6.28 -3.74 3.75
CA SER A 159 -7.12 -4.19 4.86
C SER A 159 -6.32 -4.28 6.17
N LEU A 160 -5.08 -4.76 6.16
CA LEU A 160 -4.25 -4.77 7.36
C LEU A 160 -3.96 -3.36 7.89
N VAL A 161 -3.68 -2.41 6.99
CA VAL A 161 -3.45 -1.01 7.34
C VAL A 161 -4.72 -0.34 7.88
N ASP A 162 -5.87 -0.57 7.24
CA ASP A 162 -7.18 -0.04 7.69
C ASP A 162 -7.60 -0.62 9.05
N ALA A 163 -7.14 -1.83 9.37
CA ALA A 163 -7.27 -2.44 10.70
C ALA A 163 -6.37 -1.78 11.77
N GLY A 164 -5.54 -0.81 11.39
CA GLY A 164 -4.66 -0.06 12.27
C GLY A 164 -3.34 -0.76 12.57
N LEU A 165 -2.90 -1.67 11.69
CA LEU A 165 -1.56 -2.24 11.75
C LEU A 165 -0.55 -1.31 11.05
N PRO A 166 0.55 -0.92 11.71
CA PRO A 166 1.59 -0.13 11.08
C PRO A 166 2.22 -0.89 9.91
N LEU A 167 2.38 -0.21 8.76
CA LEU A 167 2.94 -0.82 7.56
C LEU A 167 4.36 -1.39 7.79
N THR A 168 5.14 -0.70 8.63
CA THR A 168 6.50 -1.09 9.00
C THR A 168 6.58 -2.40 9.78
N LEU A 169 5.49 -2.84 10.42
CA LEU A 169 5.45 -4.07 11.20
C LEU A 169 4.93 -5.28 10.42
N LEU A 170 4.42 -5.11 9.19
CA LEU A 170 3.77 -6.22 8.49
C LEU A 170 4.71 -7.39 8.22
N THR A 171 5.99 -7.12 7.95
CA THR A 171 7.04 -8.15 7.81
C THR A 171 7.28 -8.89 9.12
N ASP A 172 7.43 -8.14 10.22
CA ASP A 172 7.84 -8.69 11.53
C ASP A 172 6.71 -9.45 12.22
N LEU A 173 5.46 -9.01 12.02
CA LEU A 173 4.29 -9.65 12.59
C LEU A 173 4.09 -11.07 12.06
N LYS A 174 4.58 -11.39 10.86
CA LYS A 174 4.45 -12.73 10.24
C LYS A 174 3.03 -13.30 10.37
N LEU A 175 2.03 -12.48 10.05
CA LEU A 175 0.63 -12.85 10.18
C LEU A 175 0.32 -14.09 9.35
N THR A 176 -0.34 -15.07 9.94
CA THR A 176 -0.76 -16.26 9.21
C THR A 176 -1.91 -15.92 8.26
N PRO A 177 -2.14 -16.71 7.18
CA PRO A 177 -3.28 -16.50 6.29
C PRO A 177 -4.62 -16.45 7.02
N ASP A 178 -4.79 -17.29 8.06
CA ASP A 178 -5.99 -17.31 8.90
C ASP A 178 -6.16 -16.02 9.71
N GLN A 179 -5.07 -15.50 10.30
CA GLN A 179 -5.11 -14.22 11.02
C GLN A 179 -5.49 -13.07 10.09
N LYS A 180 -4.87 -12.99 8.90
CA LYS A 180 -5.18 -11.95 7.91
C LYS A 180 -6.64 -12.01 7.47
N LYS A 181 -7.18 -13.22 7.25
CA LYS A 181 -8.60 -13.45 6.92
C LYS A 181 -9.53 -13.00 8.05
N GLN A 182 -9.21 -13.32 9.30
CA GLN A 182 -9.98 -12.89 10.47
C GLN A 182 -9.98 -11.37 10.64
N ILE A 183 -8.84 -10.72 10.41
CA ILE A 183 -8.72 -9.26 10.42
C ILE A 183 -9.59 -8.63 9.32
N GLY A 184 -9.53 -9.15 8.09
CA GLY A 184 -10.38 -8.70 7.00
C GLY A 184 -11.88 -8.86 7.30
N SER A 185 -12.27 -9.99 7.90
CA SER A 185 -13.67 -10.21 8.31
C SER A 185 -14.12 -9.25 9.41
N ALA A 186 -13.23 -8.92 10.35
CA ALA A 186 -13.53 -7.94 11.40
C ALA A 186 -13.74 -6.52 10.80
N LEU A 187 -13.00 -6.16 9.76
CA LEU A 187 -13.19 -4.91 9.01
C LEU A 187 -14.54 -4.88 8.28
N ASP A 188 -14.85 -5.92 7.51
CA ASP A 188 -16.12 -6.01 6.77
C ASP A 188 -17.34 -5.86 7.71
N GLU A 189 -17.26 -6.43 8.91
CA GLU A 189 -18.29 -6.26 9.95
C GLU A 189 -18.41 -4.79 10.40
N MET A 190 -17.28 -4.10 10.61
CA MET A 190 -17.30 -2.68 11.01
C MET A 190 -17.84 -1.79 9.91
N ASP A 191 -17.46 -2.03 8.66
CA ASP A 191 -17.97 -1.29 7.50
C ASP A 191 -19.48 -1.52 7.33
N GLY A 192 -19.95 -2.75 7.59
CA GLY A 192 -21.37 -3.08 7.67
C GLY A 192 -22.13 -2.20 8.67
N LYS A 193 -21.55 -1.95 9.85
CA LYS A 193 -22.16 -1.09 10.88
C LYS A 193 -22.29 0.37 10.44
N LEU A 194 -21.52 0.84 9.46
CA LEU A 194 -21.58 2.24 8.99
C LEU A 194 -22.61 2.51 7.92
N LYS A 195 -23.08 1.48 7.20
CA LYS A 195 -23.92 1.67 6.00
C LYS A 195 -25.16 2.52 6.28
N ASP A 196 -25.75 2.35 7.45
CA ASP A 196 -26.97 3.04 7.86
C ASP A 196 -26.73 4.25 8.78
N ALA A 197 -25.47 4.61 9.04
CA ALA A 197 -25.16 5.73 9.92
C ALA A 197 -25.27 7.09 9.19
N THR A 198 -26.00 8.02 9.79
CA THR A 198 -26.07 9.42 9.36
C THR A 198 -24.67 10.07 9.42
N PRO A 199 -24.41 11.17 8.67
CA PRO A 199 -23.11 11.85 8.73
C PRO A 199 -22.69 12.29 10.14
N GLU A 200 -23.65 12.71 10.98
CA GLU A 200 -23.41 13.14 12.36
C GLU A 200 -23.04 11.95 13.25
N ASP A 201 -23.84 10.87 13.20
CA ASP A 201 -23.58 9.64 13.97
C ASP A 201 -22.29 8.96 13.55
N ARG A 202 -21.95 9.04 12.25
CA ARG A 202 -20.77 8.40 11.67
C ARG A 202 -19.50 8.80 12.39
N ARG A 203 -19.32 10.06 12.80
CA ARG A 203 -18.10 10.51 13.51
C ARG A 203 -17.95 9.84 14.89
N ALA A 204 -19.02 9.87 15.69
CA ALA A 204 -19.03 9.22 17.00
C ALA A 204 -18.86 7.70 16.88
N LYS A 205 -19.59 7.09 15.94
CA LYS A 205 -19.56 5.66 15.66
C LYS A 205 -18.18 5.21 15.15
N MET A 206 -17.52 6.00 14.29
CA MET A 206 -16.15 5.73 13.84
C MET A 206 -15.16 5.67 15.00
N LYS A 207 -15.29 6.54 16.01
CA LYS A 207 -14.42 6.47 17.19
C LYS A 207 -14.60 5.17 17.96
N VAL A 208 -15.86 4.74 18.16
CA VAL A 208 -16.21 3.50 18.87
C VAL A 208 -15.74 2.29 18.07
N MET A 209 -16.07 2.20 16.79
CA MET A 209 -15.67 1.08 15.93
C MET A 209 -14.16 0.98 15.77
N ARG A 210 -13.42 2.09 15.66
CA ARG A 210 -11.94 2.05 15.66
C ARG A 210 -11.37 1.48 16.95
N LYS A 211 -12.09 1.60 18.08
CA LYS A 211 -11.70 0.96 19.35
C LYS A 211 -12.06 -0.53 19.31
N GLU A 212 -13.30 -0.87 18.95
CA GLU A 212 -13.76 -2.26 18.83
C GLU A 212 -12.90 -3.08 17.86
N LEU A 213 -12.61 -2.52 16.68
CA LEU A 213 -11.75 -3.13 15.68
C LEU A 213 -10.35 -3.40 16.23
N ARG A 214 -9.75 -2.41 16.92
CA ARG A 214 -8.44 -2.59 17.55
C ARG A 214 -8.46 -3.68 18.60
N GLU A 215 -9.51 -3.79 19.40
CA GLU A 215 -9.69 -4.87 20.38
C GLU A 215 -9.81 -6.24 19.70
N LYS A 216 -10.64 -6.35 18.66
CA LYS A 216 -10.79 -7.58 17.86
C LYS A 216 -9.48 -8.02 17.20
N VAL A 217 -8.80 -7.09 16.54
CA VAL A 217 -7.50 -7.34 15.90
C VAL A 217 -6.49 -7.81 16.96
N THR A 218 -6.42 -7.12 18.10
CA THR A 218 -5.52 -7.53 19.20
C THR A 218 -5.85 -8.94 19.69
N GLY A 219 -7.13 -9.34 19.74
CA GLY A 219 -7.55 -10.69 20.12
C GLY A 219 -7.16 -11.79 19.13
N ILE A 220 -6.93 -11.45 17.86
CA ILE A 220 -6.48 -12.38 16.80
C ILE A 220 -4.95 -12.61 16.86
N LEU A 221 -4.22 -11.63 17.38
CA LEU A 221 -2.75 -11.66 17.45
C LEU A 221 -2.26 -12.60 18.57
N THR A 222 -1.08 -13.16 18.36
CA THR A 222 -0.32 -13.86 19.41
C THR A 222 0.24 -12.85 20.43
N ASP A 223 0.63 -13.31 21.61
CA ASP A 223 1.16 -12.42 22.65
C ASP A 223 2.46 -11.72 22.21
N GLU A 224 3.32 -12.43 21.46
CA GLU A 224 4.52 -11.83 20.85
C GLU A 224 4.18 -10.72 19.85
N GLN A 225 3.18 -10.93 18.99
CA GLN A 225 2.69 -9.94 18.03
C GLN A 225 2.08 -8.71 18.73
N LYS A 226 1.33 -8.91 19.82
CA LYS A 226 0.77 -7.82 20.64
C LYS A 226 1.86 -6.96 21.25
N GLU A 227 2.92 -7.57 21.77
CA GLU A 227 4.06 -6.85 22.35
C GLU A 227 4.80 -6.03 21.29
N MET A 228 4.99 -6.56 20.07
CA MET A 228 5.56 -5.79 18.95
C MET A 228 4.70 -4.56 18.60
N LEU A 229 3.37 -4.75 18.53
CA LEU A 229 2.43 -3.66 18.24
C LEU A 229 2.44 -2.58 19.33
N LYS A 230 2.53 -2.99 20.61
CA LYS A 230 2.61 -2.08 21.76
C LYS A 230 3.90 -1.25 21.72
N LYS A 231 5.05 -1.89 21.53
CA LYS A 231 6.36 -1.21 21.44
C LYS A 231 6.38 -0.18 20.31
N SER A 232 5.83 -0.52 19.14
CA SER A 232 5.75 0.41 18.02
C SER A 232 4.94 1.67 18.36
N ARG A 233 3.78 1.51 19.01
CA ARG A 233 2.94 2.64 19.45
C ARG A 233 3.62 3.51 20.50
N GLU A 234 4.35 2.91 21.45
CA GLU A 234 5.14 3.64 22.45
C GLU A 234 6.28 4.43 21.79
N ASN A 235 6.96 3.82 20.80
CA ASN A 235 7.99 4.50 20.02
C ASN A 235 7.42 5.70 19.26
N GLU A 236 6.28 5.56 18.58
CA GLU A 236 5.60 6.67 17.91
C GLU A 236 5.21 7.80 18.87
N LYS A 237 4.66 7.45 20.04
CA LYS A 237 4.32 8.42 21.08
C LYS A 237 5.56 9.18 21.56
N SER A 238 6.66 8.48 21.82
CA SER A 238 7.91 9.08 22.28
C SER A 238 8.55 10.02 21.25
N LYS A 239 8.40 9.72 19.94
CA LYS A 239 8.84 10.61 18.86
C LYS A 239 8.03 11.89 18.82
N LYS A 240 6.72 11.79 19.04
CA LYS A 240 5.82 12.96 19.08
C LYS A 240 6.08 13.87 20.28
N GLU A 241 6.47 13.33 21.43
CA GLU A 241 6.80 14.12 22.62
C GLU A 241 8.14 14.86 22.52
N LYS A 242 9.03 14.44 21.60
CA LYS A 242 10.35 15.05 21.38
C LYS A 242 10.39 16.07 20.24
N SER A 243 9.35 16.11 19.41
CA SER A 243 9.21 17.06 18.29
C SER A 243 8.42 18.27 18.73
#